data_AF-A0A9D0ZQI1-F1
#
_entry.id   AF-A0A9D0ZQI1-F1
#
_cell.length_a   1.000
_cell.length_b   1.000
_cell.length_c   1.000
_cell.angle_alpha   90.00
_cell.angle_beta   90.00
_cell.angle_gamma   90.00
#
_symmetry.space_group_name_H-M   'P 1'
#
loop_
_entity.id
_entity.type
_entity.pdbx_description
1 polymer ?
#
loop_
_entity_poly.entity_id
_entity_poly.type
_entity_poly.pdbx_seq_one_letter_code
_entity_poly.pdbx_strand_id
1 'polypeptide(L)'
;IKDEVNRINDENYFANFISVEEDERKIRNTYYANGVEEGEAHGEVRGKENALIEIAKNLLKVGDSIQKISEVTGLSKEKIKSLQ
;
A
#
# COMPACT_ATOMS: atom_id res chain seq x y z
N ILE A 1 -3.62 -56.56 9.81
CA ILE A 1 -3.35 -55.55 10.86
C ILE A 1 -1.94 -54.96 10.74
N LYS A 2 -0.86 -55.73 10.91
CA LYS A 2 0.52 -55.19 10.79
C LYS A 2 0.83 -54.54 9.43
N ASP A 3 0.36 -55.14 8.34
CA ASP A 3 0.61 -54.62 6.97
C ASP A 3 -0.23 -53.39 6.61
N GLU A 4 -1.26 -53.10 7.41
CA GLU A 4 -2.20 -51.99 7.19
C GLU A 4 -1.75 -50.74 7.94
N VAL A 5 -1.17 -50.93 9.14
CA VAL A 5 -0.51 -49.86 9.92
C VAL A 5 0.67 -49.26 9.15
N ASN A 6 1.41 -50.09 8.39
CA ASN A 6 2.54 -49.60 7.60
C ASN A 6 2.11 -48.78 6.37
N ARG A 7 0.91 -48.98 5.80
CA ARG A 7 0.41 -48.15 4.68
C ARG A 7 -0.04 -46.76 5.11
N ILE A 8 -0.60 -46.64 6.32
CA ILE A 8 -1.05 -45.35 6.87
C ILE A 8 0.15 -44.43 7.18
N ASN A 9 1.33 -45.01 7.45
CA ASN A 9 2.54 -44.25 7.73
C ASN A 9 3.22 -43.70 6.45
N ASP A 10 2.85 -44.19 5.27
CA ASP A 10 3.40 -43.76 3.98
C ASP A 10 2.56 -42.68 3.28
N GLU A 11 1.30 -42.46 3.68
CA GLU A 11 0.44 -41.44 3.09
C GLU A 11 0.36 -40.17 3.96
N ASN A 12 1.40 -39.33 3.84
CA ASN A 12 1.27 -37.86 3.84
C ASN A 12 0.63 -37.14 5.06
N TYR A 13 0.48 -37.75 6.23
CA TYR A 13 -0.03 -36.97 7.39
C TYR A 13 0.95 -35.88 7.84
N PHE A 14 2.26 -36.08 7.62
CA PHE A 14 3.33 -35.15 8.01
C PHE A 14 4.00 -34.41 6.85
N ALA A 15 3.68 -34.72 5.59
CA ALA A 15 4.28 -34.05 4.42
C ALA A 15 3.81 -32.59 4.24
N ASN A 16 2.84 -32.14 5.03
CA ASN A 16 2.33 -30.78 5.02
C ASN A 16 2.99 -29.84 6.05
N PHE A 17 3.97 -30.30 6.82
CA PHE A 17 4.75 -29.39 7.67
C PHE A 17 5.85 -28.74 6.84
N ILE A 18 5.63 -27.48 6.48
CA ILE A 18 6.68 -26.57 6.03
C ILE A 18 7.81 -26.56 7.06
N SER A 19 9.07 -26.61 6.61
CA SER A 19 10.20 -26.45 7.53
C SER A 19 10.15 -25.08 8.19
N VAL A 20 10.64 -24.95 9.43
CA VAL A 20 10.70 -23.65 10.15
C VAL A 20 11.39 -22.58 9.30
N GLU A 21 12.48 -22.92 8.63
CA GLU A 21 13.21 -21.99 7.74
C GLU A 21 12.34 -21.48 6.59
N GLU A 22 11.62 -22.39 5.92
CA GLU A 22 10.72 -22.06 4.80
C GLU A 22 9.49 -21.28 5.27
N ASP A 23 8.98 -21.55 6.48
CA ASP A 23 7.89 -20.80 7.10
C ASP A 23 8.33 -19.37 7.40
N GLU A 24 9.47 -19.21 8.08
CA GLU A 24 10.06 -17.90 8.35
C GLU A 24 10.37 -17.13 7.05
N ARG A 25 10.86 -17.81 6.01
CA ARG A 25 11.12 -17.20 4.70
C ARG A 25 9.83 -16.66 4.09
N LYS A 26 8.75 -17.44 4.10
CA LYS A 26 7.44 -17.00 3.58
C LYS A 26 6.87 -15.84 4.39
N ILE A 27 6.97 -15.90 5.71
CA ILE A 27 6.56 -14.82 6.61
C ILE A 27 7.32 -13.53 6.28
N ARG A 28 8.66 -13.58 6.21
CA ARG A 28 9.50 -12.42 5.87
C ARG A 28 9.16 -11.84 4.50
N ASN A 29 9.01 -12.70 3.49
CA ASN A 29 8.67 -12.26 2.14
C ASN A 29 7.30 -11.60 2.08
N THR A 30 6.32 -12.13 2.81
CA THR A 30 4.97 -11.55 2.88
C THR A 30 5.02 -10.16 3.53
N TYR A 31 5.72 -10.02 4.66
CA TYR A 31 5.88 -8.71 5.29
C TYR A 31 6.60 -7.71 4.39
N TYR A 32 7.65 -8.15 3.68
CA TYR A 32 8.37 -7.29 2.75
C TYR A 32 7.47 -6.85 1.59
N ALA A 33 6.75 -7.77 0.96
CA ALA A 33 5.84 -7.46 -0.14
C ALA A 33 4.74 -6.48 0.29
N ASN A 34 4.11 -6.72 1.45
CA ASN A 34 3.09 -5.83 1.99
C ASN A 34 3.67 -4.43 2.28
N GLY A 35 4.87 -4.36 2.86
CA GLY A 35 5.52 -3.07 3.14
C GLY A 35 5.87 -2.28 1.87
N VAL A 36 6.26 -2.97 0.79
CA VAL A 36 6.49 -2.34 -0.51
C VAL A 36 5.17 -1.82 -1.09
N GLU A 37 4.12 -2.64 -1.11
CA GLU A 37 2.81 -2.26 -1.64
C GLU A 37 2.19 -1.07 -0.88
N GLU A 38 2.20 -1.12 0.46
CA GLU A 38 1.75 -0.02 1.30
C GLU A 38 2.59 1.25 1.05
N GLY A 39 3.91 1.09 0.96
CA GLY A 39 4.83 2.20 0.71
C GLY A 39 4.58 2.89 -0.63
N GLU A 40 4.37 2.11 -1.70
CA GLU A 40 4.04 2.62 -3.03
C GLU A 40 2.68 3.33 -3.04
N ALA A 41 1.65 2.71 -2.45
CA ALA A 41 0.31 3.30 -2.36
C ALA A 41 0.32 4.63 -1.57
N HIS A 42 0.97 4.66 -0.40
CA HIS A 42 1.12 5.88 0.39
C HIS A 42 1.99 6.93 -0.31
N GLY A 43 3.00 6.51 -1.06
CA GLY A 43 3.84 7.39 -1.88
C GLY A 43 3.04 8.07 -2.98
N GLU A 44 2.24 7.31 -3.72
CA GLU A 44 1.41 7.81 -4.82
C GLU A 44 0.36 8.82 -4.31
N VAL A 45 -0.35 8.48 -3.23
CA VAL A 45 -1.35 9.37 -2.63
C VAL A 45 -0.72 10.69 -2.18
N ARG A 46 0.37 10.63 -1.40
CA ARG A 46 1.07 11.84 -0.93
C ARG A 46 1.64 12.66 -2.08
N GLY A 47 2.16 12.01 -3.11
CA GLY A 47 2.69 12.66 -4.30
C GLY A 47 1.61 13.46 -5.05
N LYS A 48 0.43 12.85 -5.27
CA LYS A 48 -0.71 13.52 -5.90
C LYS A 48 -1.19 14.71 -5.07
N GLU A 49 -1.36 14.54 -3.75
CA GLU A 49 -1.78 15.62 -2.86
C GLU A 49 -0.79 16.81 -2.86
N ASN A 50 0.51 16.52 -2.76
CA ASN A 50 1.55 17.55 -2.78
C ASN A 50 1.56 18.30 -4.12
N ALA A 51 1.41 17.59 -5.25
CA ALA A 51 1.35 18.22 -6.57
C ALA A 51 0.15 19.17 -6.69
N LEU A 52 -1.04 18.78 -6.22
CA LEU A 52 -2.23 19.64 -6.23
C LEU A 52 -2.04 20.88 -5.35
N ILE A 53 -1.40 20.74 -4.20
CA ILE A 53 -1.08 21.87 -3.31
C ILE A 53 -0.11 22.85 -3.99
N GLU A 54 0.96 22.37 -4.63
CA GLU A 54 1.92 23.22 -5.32
C GLU A 54 1.29 23.92 -6.54
N ILE A 55 0.43 23.23 -7.29
CA ILE A 55 -0.36 23.85 -8.37
C ILE A 55 -1.24 24.97 -7.78
N ALA A 56 -1.98 24.71 -6.70
CA ALA A 56 -2.82 25.73 -6.07
C ALA A 56 -2.02 26.95 -5.60
N LYS A 57 -0.85 26.76 -4.97
CA LYS A 57 0.05 27.85 -4.58
C LYS A 57 0.51 28.67 -5.79
N ASN A 58 0.87 28.02 -6.88
CA ASN A 58 1.32 28.72 -8.08
C ASN A 58 0.19 29.51 -8.74
N LEU A 59 -1.04 28.97 -8.77
CA LEU A 59 -2.21 29.68 -9.27
C LEU A 59 -2.56 30.90 -8.39
N LEU A 60 -2.46 30.77 -7.06
CA LEU A 60 -2.61 31.91 -6.14
C LEU A 60 -1.59 33.00 -6.42
N LYS A 61 -0.31 32.64 -6.65
CA LYS A 61 0.77 33.60 -6.96
C LYS A 61 0.52 34.39 -8.25
N VAL A 62 -0.11 33.79 -9.25
CA VAL A 62 -0.47 34.47 -10.51
C VAL A 62 -1.80 35.22 -10.43
N GLY A 63 -2.46 35.23 -9.27
CA GLY A 63 -3.67 36.01 -9.00
C GLY A 63 -4.98 35.33 -9.43
N ASP A 64 -4.97 34.02 -9.67
CA ASP A 64 -6.21 33.30 -9.99
C ASP A 64 -7.18 33.25 -8.79
N SER A 65 -8.48 33.27 -9.08
CA SER A 65 -9.51 33.24 -8.03
C SER A 65 -9.57 31.90 -7.32
N ILE A 66 -9.90 31.92 -6.01
CA ILE A 66 -10.10 30.70 -5.21
C ILE A 66 -11.11 29.74 -5.85
N GLN A 67 -12.15 30.27 -6.52
CA GLN A 67 -13.14 29.47 -7.24
C GLN A 67 -12.50 28.66 -8.37
N LYS A 68 -11.75 29.33 -9.25
CA LYS A 68 -11.05 28.69 -10.37
C LYS A 68 -10.01 27.67 -9.88
N ILE A 69 -9.28 28.00 -8.82
CA ILE A 69 -8.28 27.09 -8.25
C ILE A 69 -8.94 25.83 -7.70
N SER A 70 -10.09 25.96 -7.03
CA SER A 70 -10.88 24.82 -6.53
C SER A 70 -11.35 23.92 -7.67
N GLU A 71 -11.81 24.49 -8.78
CA GLU A 71 -12.22 23.74 -9.97
C GLU A 71 -11.06 23.00 -10.64
N VAL A 72 -9.88 23.63 -10.74
CA VAL A 72 -8.70 23.03 -11.40
C VAL A 72 -8.05 21.94 -10.55
N THR A 73 -7.96 22.16 -9.23
CA THR A 73 -7.21 21.26 -8.33
C THR A 73 -8.09 20.26 -7.59
N GLY A 74 -9.40 20.44 -7.59
CA GLY A 74 -10.33 19.65 -6.77
C GLY A 74 -10.22 19.91 -5.26
N LEU A 75 -9.34 20.83 -4.82
CA LEU A 75 -9.20 21.18 -3.41
C LEU A 75 -10.40 22.02 -2.94
N SER A 76 -10.76 21.87 -1.67
CA SER A 76 -11.78 22.74 -1.06
C SER A 76 -11.31 24.18 -0.98
N LYS A 77 -12.26 25.11 -1.02
CA LYS A 77 -11.96 26.55 -0.91
C LYS A 77 -11.28 26.88 0.41
N GLU A 78 -11.66 26.18 1.48
CA GLU A 78 -11.06 26.31 2.81
C GLU A 78 -9.59 25.90 2.78
N LYS A 79 -9.28 24.77 2.13
CA LYS A 79 -7.90 24.31 1.97
C LYS A 79 -7.08 25.32 1.16
N ILE A 80 -7.63 25.86 0.07
CA ILE A 80 -6.94 26.86 -0.76
C ILE A 80 -6.69 28.15 0.03
N LYS A 81 -7.66 28.63 0.81
CA LYS A 81 -7.49 29.80 1.69
C LYS A 81 -6.38 29.61 2.72
N SER A 82 -6.18 28.38 3.22
CA SER A 82 -5.07 28.07 4.15
C SER A 82 -3.68 28.06 3.51
N LEU A 83 -3.59 28.15 2.17
CA LEU A 83 -2.32 28.21 1.43
C LEU A 83 -1.86 29.64 1.11
N GLN A 84 -2.69 30.65 1.39
CA GLN A 84 -2.36 32.07 1.29
C GLN A 84 -1.44 32.49 2.43
#